data_AF-A0A9D5DVS8-F1
#
_entry.id   AF-A0A9D5DVS8-F1
#
_cell.length_a   1.000
_cell.length_b   1.000
_cell.length_c   1.000
_cell.angle_alpha   90.00
_cell.angle_beta   90.00
_cell.angle_gamma   90.00
#
_symmetry.space_group_name_H-M   'P 1'
#
loop_
_entity.id
_entity.type
_entity.pdbx_description
1 polymer ?
#
loop_
_entity_poly.entity_id
_entity_poly.type
_entity_poly.pdbx_seq_one_letter_code
_entity_poly.pdbx_strand_id
1 'polypeptide(L)'
;MSQRFVRWFETWIEEKIPPGANSDIESHEVRAKRLTEQLFAEAAAAGFSKYETDEERERIPPRVLAAVTDSTDFDVDAYYLKAQLARENEDGD
;
A
#
# COMPACT_ATOMS: atom_id res chain seq x y z
N MET A 1 -12.40 -4.52 11.06
CA MET A 1 -11.66 -4.46 9.79
C MET A 1 -12.58 -3.94 8.70
N SER A 2 -12.40 -2.69 8.25
CA SER A 2 -13.10 -2.15 7.08
C SER A 2 -12.42 -2.64 5.80
N GLN A 3 -13.04 -3.59 5.07
CA GLN A 3 -12.48 -4.10 3.81
C GLN A 3 -12.25 -3.01 2.76
N ARG A 4 -13.06 -1.95 2.80
CA ARG A 4 -12.92 -0.78 1.93
C ARG A 4 -11.63 -0.01 2.23
N PHE A 5 -11.34 0.23 3.51
CA PHE A 5 -10.10 0.91 3.92
C PHE A 5 -8.87 0.08 3.55
N VAL A 6 -8.90 -1.24 3.76
CA VAL A 6 -7.79 -2.13 3.42
C VAL A 6 -7.49 -2.12 1.91
N ARG A 7 -8.51 -2.22 1.06
CA ARG A 7 -8.33 -2.14 -0.40
C ARG A 7 -7.76 -0.79 -0.83
N TRP A 8 -8.28 0.30 -0.26
CA TRP A 8 -7.78 1.64 -0.53
C TRP A 8 -6.31 1.80 -0.08
N PHE A 9 -5.97 1.29 1.09
CA PHE A 9 -4.61 1.29 1.64
C PHE A 9 -3.62 0.53 0.72
N GLU A 10 -4.02 -0.62 0.19
CA GLU A 10 -3.19 -1.42 -0.71
C GLU A 10 -2.91 -0.68 -2.03
N THR A 11 -3.94 -0.10 -2.65
CA THR A 11 -3.77 0.77 -3.82
C THR A 11 -2.89 1.98 -3.51
N TRP A 12 -3.07 2.61 -2.34
CA TRP A 12 -2.27 3.76 -1.93
C TRP A 12 -0.78 3.42 -1.80
N ILE A 13 -0.45 2.24 -1.27
CA ILE A 13 0.93 1.76 -1.19
C ILE A 13 1.52 1.58 -2.58
N GLU A 14 0.80 0.94 -3.50
CA GLU A 14 1.27 0.74 -4.88
C GLU A 14 1.54 2.07 -5.60
N GLU A 15 0.71 3.09 -5.37
CA GLU A 15 0.85 4.41 -5.99
C GLU A 15 1.96 5.27 -5.36
N LYS A 16 2.11 5.25 -4.04
CA LYS A 16 3.03 6.15 -3.31
C LYS A 16 4.38 5.54 -3.00
N ILE A 17 4.47 4.21 -2.99
CA ILE A 17 5.68 3.45 -2.70
C ILE A 17 5.93 2.53 -3.88
N PRO A 18 6.26 3.08 -5.07
CA PRO A 18 6.61 2.25 -6.20
C PRO A 18 7.85 1.42 -5.84
N PRO A 19 7.85 0.14 -6.20
CA PRO A 19 8.94 -0.76 -5.89
C PRO A 19 10.24 -0.31 -6.55
N GLY A 20 11.36 -0.52 -5.86
CA GLY A 20 12.67 -0.03 -6.29
C GLY A 20 12.87 1.49 -6.15
N ALA A 21 11.83 2.27 -5.84
CA ALA A 21 11.95 3.72 -5.63
C ALA A 21 12.47 4.07 -4.24
N ASN A 22 13.58 3.46 -3.82
CA ASN A 22 14.31 3.90 -2.64
C ASN A 22 15.19 5.10 -3.00
N SER A 23 14.85 6.26 -2.44
CA SER A 23 15.69 7.44 -2.54
C SER A 23 16.83 7.31 -1.54
N ASP A 24 18.08 7.39 -1.99
CA ASP A 24 19.30 7.33 -1.16
C ASP A 24 19.42 8.49 -0.14
N ILE A 25 18.43 9.39 -0.11
CA ILE A 25 18.46 10.65 0.65
C ILE A 25 17.81 10.50 2.04
N GLU A 26 16.90 9.54 2.25
CA GLU A 26 16.20 9.35 3.53
C GLU A 26 16.19 7.89 3.99
N SER A 27 16.40 7.65 5.30
CA SER A 27 16.30 6.31 5.88
C SER A 27 14.87 5.77 5.77
N HIS A 28 14.72 4.45 5.63
CA HIS A 28 13.42 3.78 5.51
C HIS A 28 12.44 4.13 6.63
N GLU A 29 12.93 4.25 7.87
CA GLU A 29 12.09 4.61 9.03
C GLU A 29 11.53 6.04 8.92
N VAL A 30 12.35 7.01 8.48
CA VAL A 30 11.95 8.41 8.30
C VAL A 30 10.91 8.51 7.20
N ARG A 31 11.15 7.81 6.08
CA ARG A 31 10.21 7.74 4.95
C ARG A 31 8.89 7.09 5.36
N ALA A 32 8.94 5.95 6.07
CA ALA A 32 7.76 5.24 6.53
C ALA A 32 6.91 6.09 7.48
N LYS A 33 7.55 6.85 8.39
CA LYS A 33 6.83 7.78 9.28
C LYS A 33 6.10 8.87 8.49
N ARG A 34 6.79 9.53 7.56
CA ARG A 34 6.20 10.57 6.70
C ARG A 34 5.03 10.03 5.88
N LEU A 35 5.20 8.86 5.27
CA LEU A 35 4.15 8.22 4.47
C LEU A 35 2.96 7.80 5.33
N THR A 36 3.20 7.34 6.56
CA THR A 36 2.12 7.01 7.50
C THR A 36 1.28 8.25 7.85
N GLU A 37 1.93 9.39 8.12
CA GLU A 37 1.24 10.66 8.39
C GLU A 37 0.43 11.13 7.16
N GLN A 38 1.03 11.04 5.97
CA GLN A 38 0.37 11.37 4.72
C GLN A 38 -0.84 10.46 4.45
N LEU A 39 -0.72 9.16 4.72
CA LEU A 39 -1.78 8.19 4.53
C LEU A 39 -3.03 8.54 5.36
N PHE A 40 -2.86 8.90 6.63
CA PHE A 40 -4.01 9.28 7.47
C PHE A 40 -4.64 10.60 7.04
N ALA A 41 -3.85 11.56 6.55
CA ALA A 41 -4.37 12.80 5.98
C ALA A 41 -5.19 12.54 4.70
N GLU A 42 -4.68 11.69 3.81
CA GLU A 42 -5.37 11.31 2.57
C GLU A 42 -6.61 10.43 2.84
N ALA A 43 -6.56 9.57 3.86
CA ALA A 43 -7.71 8.78 4.27
C ALA A 43 -8.86 9.68 4.79
N ALA A 44 -8.53 10.71 5.58
CA ALA A 44 -9.51 11.69 6.02
C ALA A 44 -10.10 12.48 4.83
N ALA A 45 -9.28 12.86 3.86
CA ALA A 45 -9.73 13.52 2.64
C ALA A 45 -10.61 12.62 1.75
N ALA A 46 -10.34 11.31 1.72
CA ALA A 46 -11.14 10.29 1.04
C ALA A 46 -12.45 9.92 1.78
N GLY A 47 -12.71 10.56 2.93
CA GLY A 47 -13.95 10.39 3.68
C GLY A 47 -13.99 9.14 4.55
N PHE A 48 -12.84 8.53 4.87
CA PHE A 48 -12.79 7.46 5.87
C PHE A 48 -13.02 8.03 7.27
N SER A 49 -13.84 7.34 8.05
CA SER A 49 -14.09 7.73 9.42
C SER A 49 -12.89 7.43 10.31
N LYS A 50 -12.76 8.19 11.40
CA LYS A 50 -11.72 7.95 12.40
C LYS A 50 -11.79 6.52 12.97
N TYR A 51 -12.99 5.96 13.11
CA TYR A 51 -13.20 4.58 13.57
C TYR A 51 -12.59 3.56 12.60
N GLU A 52 -12.82 3.71 11.29
CA GLU A 52 -12.26 2.82 10.27
C GLU A 52 -10.73 2.88 10.24
N THR A 53 -10.16 4.08 10.44
CA THR A 53 -8.70 4.25 10.45
C THR A 53 -8.07 3.81 11.77
N ASP A 54 -8.74 4.01 12.92
CA ASP A 54 -8.23 3.66 14.24
C ASP A 54 -8.20 2.13 14.44
N GLU A 55 -9.17 1.38 13.88
CA GLU A 55 -9.13 -0.10 13.89
C GLU A 55 -7.87 -0.67 13.22
N GLU A 56 -7.33 0.02 12.22
CA GLU A 56 -6.16 -0.42 11.44
C GLU A 56 -4.88 0.35 11.81
N ARG A 57 -4.96 1.33 12.71
CA ARG A 57 -3.85 2.24 13.05
C ARG A 57 -2.63 1.54 13.62
N GLU A 58 -2.82 0.43 14.33
CA GLU A 58 -1.70 -0.38 14.84
C GLU A 58 -1.07 -1.27 13.76
N ARG A 59 -1.82 -1.63 12.70
CA ARG A 59 -1.37 -2.51 11.61
C ARG A 59 -0.76 -1.76 10.44
N ILE A 60 -1.10 -0.48 10.26
CA ILE A 60 -0.62 0.37 9.16
C ILE A 60 0.90 0.61 9.22
N PRO A 61 1.49 1.11 10.34
CA PRO A 61 2.91 1.44 10.39
C PRO A 61 3.84 0.28 10.00
N PRO A 62 3.67 -0.96 10.50
CA PRO A 62 4.54 -2.07 10.08
C PRO A 62 4.34 -2.46 8.60
N ARG A 63 3.14 -2.29 8.02
CA ARG A 63 2.90 -2.57 6.58
C ARG A 63 3.52 -1.49 5.68
N VAL A 64 3.43 -0.21 6.08
CA VAL A 64 4.10 0.89 5.37
C VAL A 64 5.62 0.72 5.44
N LEU A 65 6.16 0.40 6.62
CA LEU A 65 7.58 0.13 6.77
C LEU A 65 8.01 -1.03 5.88
N ALA A 66 7.28 -2.15 5.90
CA ALA A 66 7.57 -3.30 5.04
C ALA A 66 7.64 -2.91 3.56
N ALA A 67 6.67 -2.13 3.06
CA ALA A 67 6.65 -1.66 1.68
C ALA A 67 7.82 -0.68 1.35
N VAL A 68 8.22 0.17 2.29
CA VAL A 68 9.38 1.07 2.10
C VAL A 68 10.70 0.30 2.12
N THR A 69 10.81 -0.69 3.00
CA THR A 69 12.01 -1.54 3.11
C THR A 69 12.07 -2.60 2.03
N ASP A 70 10.98 -2.80 1.29
CA ASP A 70 10.92 -3.75 0.18
C ASP A 70 11.83 -3.25 -0.94
N SER A 71 13.09 -3.68 -0.87
CA SER A 71 14.12 -3.45 -1.88
C SER A 71 14.06 -4.49 -2.99
N THR A 72 13.03 -5.35 -3.00
CA THR A 72 12.82 -6.29 -4.08
C THR A 72 12.50 -5.46 -5.32
N ASP A 73 13.40 -5.49 -6.31
CA ASP A 73 13.08 -5.05 -7.67
C ASP A 73 11.79 -5.76 -8.06
N PHE A 74 10.73 -4.98 -8.29
CA PHE A 74 9.46 -5.54 -8.68
C PHE A 74 9.61 -6.10 -10.07
N ASP A 75 9.61 -7.43 -10.15
CA ASP A 75 9.32 -8.13 -11.38
C ASP A 75 7.88 -7.76 -11.79
N VAL A 76 7.78 -6.69 -12.58
CA VAL A 76 6.57 -6.22 -13.26
C VAL A 76 5.87 -7.40 -13.95
N ASP A 77 6.65 -8.34 -14.48
CA ASP A 77 6.17 -9.57 -15.11
C ASP A 77 5.33 -10.45 -14.16
N ALA A 78 5.68 -10.52 -12.86
CA ALA A 78 4.93 -11.31 -11.89
C ALA A 78 3.59 -10.66 -11.50
N TYR A 79 3.52 -9.32 -11.49
CA TYR A 79 2.25 -8.59 -11.28
C TYR A 79 1.33 -8.69 -12.50
N TYR A 80 1.88 -8.55 -13.71
CA TYR A 80 1.13 -8.75 -14.95
C TYR A 80 0.61 -10.19 -15.08
N LEU A 81 1.39 -11.20 -14.66
CA LEU A 81 0.96 -12.60 -14.69
C LEU A 81 -0.21 -12.85 -13.73
N LYS A 82 -0.22 -12.26 -12.53
CA LYS A 82 -1.37 -12.35 -11.61
C LYS A 82 -2.61 -11.65 -12.14
N ALA A 83 -2.45 -10.47 -12.76
CA ALA A 83 -3.56 -9.74 -13.37
C ALA A 83 -4.13 -10.49 -14.58
N GLN A 84 -3.30 -11.17 -15.38
CA GLN A 84 -3.75 -12.04 -16.48
C GLN A 84 -4.46 -13.29 -15.98
N LEU A 85 -3.94 -13.98 -14.95
CA LEU A 85 -4.61 -15.15 -14.36
C LEU A 85 -5.97 -14.82 -13.74
N ALA A 86 -6.10 -13.65 -13.11
CA ALA A 86 -7.38 -13.20 -12.57
C ALA A 86 -8.43 -12.96 -13.68
N ARG A 87 -7.97 -12.56 -14.88
CA ARG A 87 -8.82 -12.37 -16.06
C ARG A 87 -9.19 -13.69 -16.74
N GLU A 88 -8.27 -14.65 -16.81
CA GLU A 88 -8.56 -15.99 -17.36
C GLU A 88 -9.54 -16.80 -16.50
N ASN A 89 -9.57 -16.59 -15.18
CA ASN A 89 -10.51 -17.27 -14.29
C ASN A 89 -11.95 -16.70 -14.32
N GLU A 90 -12.21 -15.57 -15.00
CA GLU A 90 -13.56 -15.01 -15.16
C GLU A 90 -14.24 -15.38 -16.50
N ASP A 91 -13.51 -15.92 -17.49
CA ASP A 91 -14.04 -16.32 -18.81
C ASP A 91 -14.22 -17.85 -18.96
N GLY A 92 -14.09 -18.61 -17.87
CA GLY A 92 -14.29 -20.06 -17.82
C GLY A 92 -15.71 -20.47 -17.39
N ASP A 93 -16.73 -20.11 -18.17
CA ASP A 93 -18.06 -20.77 -18.17
C ASP A 93 -18.19 -21.69 -19.39
#